data_AF-A0A6I5EDF0-F1
#
_entry.id   AF-A0A6I5EDF0-F1
#
_cell.length_a   1.000
_cell.length_b   1.000
_cell.length_c   1.000
_cell.angle_alpha   90.00
_cell.angle_beta   90.00
_cell.angle_gamma   90.00
#
_symmetry.space_group_name_H-M   'P 1'
#
loop_
_entity.id
_entity.type
_entity.pdbx_description
1 polymer ?
#
loop_
_entity_poly.entity_id
_entity_poly.type
_entity_poly.pdbx_seq_one_letter_code
_entity_poly.pdbx_strand_id
1 'polypeptide(L)'
;MQTSSCAPARRPSTGAARSRTALGLVVALLAACFVAMTPSPAWAADLLLSQGRPATASSTESSAFPAAAAVDGDPGTRWSSAFADPQWLQVDLGSVQQITRVGLRWEAAYATAYQLQTSTNASSWTTIYSTTTAAGGTQSLPVTGSGRYVRILATARATQYGHSLWEFEVYGPGGTPPQDDFWGSTSDIPPANNAVQVKILNRTNGKYPDSQVYWSFNGQVHSIAEQPYLDMPANSAGRMYFHLGTPDSPYYDFIEFTVGNNVFNGNTTRVDAFGLKLAVRLHTKDNYDVEVGENRQTFAEDRAATFQRFTDAVPAEFKVLTRTQGPYRIIAPGSDPSFRAGGANANYFTSYAQSVGVNAATSDIFGCAASLAGHPDVCAALNRHVATLPASQQADPAQYYKAAPANYYAKFWHDNAINRLAYGFPYDDVASQSSFISHSNPQWLLVAVGW
;
A
#
# COMPACT_ATOMS: atom_id res chain seq x y z
N MET A 1 45.87 87.87 75.20
CA MET A 1 44.98 87.77 76.37
C MET A 1 43.83 86.85 76.02
N GLN A 2 43.66 85.78 76.81
CA GLN A 2 42.42 85.04 77.14
C GLN A 2 41.49 84.57 75.98
N THR A 3 40.98 83.35 75.89
CA THR A 3 41.02 82.13 76.73
C THR A 3 40.32 81.01 75.95
N SER A 4 40.82 79.78 76.15
CA SER A 4 40.15 78.45 76.19
C SER A 4 38.61 78.46 76.36
N SER A 5 37.80 77.50 75.89
CA SER A 5 37.78 76.04 76.11
C SER A 5 36.48 75.54 75.41
N CYS A 6 36.28 74.33 74.88
CA CYS A 6 36.24 73.05 75.59
C CYS A 6 36.05 71.90 74.57
N ALA A 7 36.70 70.77 74.81
CA ALA A 7 36.51 69.45 74.16
C ALA A 7 36.10 68.44 75.27
N PRO A 8 36.18 67.08 75.16
CA PRO A 8 36.09 66.11 74.03
C PRO A 8 35.28 64.81 74.42
N ALA A 9 35.45 63.74 73.63
CA ALA A 9 35.47 62.28 73.97
C ALA A 9 34.18 61.47 73.63
N ARG A 10 34.17 60.19 73.19
CA ARG A 10 35.08 59.01 73.17
C ARG A 10 34.72 58.13 71.92
N ARG A 11 35.66 57.59 71.10
CA ARG A 11 36.49 56.34 71.17
C ARG A 11 35.73 55.01 70.86
N PRO A 12 36.37 53.89 70.43
CA PRO A 12 36.95 53.59 69.09
C PRO A 12 36.66 52.15 68.56
N SER A 13 37.25 51.81 67.40
CA SER A 13 37.60 50.45 66.88
C SER A 13 36.44 49.58 66.35
N THR A 14 36.54 48.81 65.27
CA THR A 14 37.64 47.98 64.73
C THR A 14 37.45 47.69 63.24
N GLY A 15 38.55 47.45 62.52
CA GLY A 15 38.60 46.29 61.63
C GLY A 15 38.78 46.52 60.12
N ALA A 16 40.06 46.45 59.71
CA ALA A 16 40.58 45.65 58.59
C ALA A 16 39.82 45.68 57.24
N ALA A 17 40.36 46.34 56.23
CA ALA A 17 41.40 45.86 55.32
C ALA A 17 40.90 44.95 54.18
N ARG A 18 40.97 45.50 52.96
CA ARG A 18 41.61 44.97 51.73
C ARG A 18 41.03 45.76 50.54
N SER A 19 41.78 46.66 49.90
CA SER A 19 42.77 46.36 48.85
C SER A 19 42.04 45.62 47.71
N ARG A 20 41.76 46.18 46.52
CA ARG A 20 42.72 46.70 45.54
C ARG A 20 41.97 47.35 44.35
N THR A 21 42.49 48.49 43.91
CA THR A 21 42.70 48.88 42.49
C THR A 21 41.95 48.12 41.40
N ALA A 22 41.13 48.84 40.61
CA ALA A 22 41.25 48.98 39.15
C ALA A 22 39.88 49.35 38.54
N LEU A 23 39.49 50.61 38.67
CA LEU A 23 38.38 51.17 37.90
C LEU A 23 38.98 51.76 36.62
N GLY A 24 39.05 50.97 35.54
CA GLY A 24 39.65 51.46 34.29
C GLY A 24 39.94 50.43 33.21
N LEU A 25 39.08 49.41 33.02
CA LEU A 25 39.08 48.55 31.82
C LEU A 25 37.86 47.61 31.83
N VAL A 26 36.63 48.13 31.61
CA VAL A 26 35.43 47.27 31.46
C VAL A 26 34.56 47.63 30.24
N VAL A 27 34.87 48.68 29.47
CA VAL A 27 34.01 49.08 28.33
C VAL A 27 34.52 48.60 26.96
N ALA A 28 35.65 47.88 26.88
CA ALA A 28 36.20 47.37 25.61
C ALA A 28 36.33 45.83 25.51
N LEU A 29 35.63 45.07 26.36
CA LEU A 29 35.67 43.60 26.36
C LEU A 29 34.27 42.93 26.45
N LEU A 30 33.20 43.69 26.20
CA LEU A 30 31.83 43.17 26.07
C LEU A 30 31.29 43.23 24.63
N ALA A 31 32.15 43.49 23.64
CA ALA A 31 31.79 43.58 22.22
C ALA A 31 32.56 42.59 21.32
N ALA A 32 33.17 41.54 21.89
CA ALA A 32 33.96 40.54 21.14
C ALA A 32 33.60 39.08 21.45
N CYS A 33 32.38 38.82 21.93
CA CYS A 33 31.85 37.46 22.11
C CYS A 33 30.45 37.30 21.48
N PHE A 34 30.21 37.92 20.33
CA PHE A 34 29.21 37.41 19.39
C PHE A 34 29.94 36.44 18.45
N VAL A 35 30.25 35.24 18.97
CA VAL A 35 30.41 34.09 18.10
C VAL A 35 29.08 33.96 17.38
N ALA A 36 29.09 34.10 16.05
CA ALA A 36 27.97 33.75 15.22
C ALA A 36 27.64 32.27 15.46
N MET A 37 26.70 32.01 16.37
CA MET A 37 25.95 30.77 16.35
C MET A 37 25.12 30.83 15.08
N THR A 38 25.67 30.35 13.97
CA THR A 38 24.83 29.91 12.87
C THR A 38 23.88 28.89 13.47
N PRO A 39 22.55 29.07 13.41
CA PRO A 39 21.65 27.99 13.78
C PRO A 39 22.04 26.81 12.89
N SER A 40 22.58 25.75 13.50
CA SER A 40 22.60 24.45 12.84
C SER A 40 21.15 24.19 12.43
N PRO A 41 20.87 23.80 11.17
CA PRO A 41 19.52 23.38 10.84
C PRO A 41 19.13 22.33 11.89
N ALA A 42 18.04 22.57 12.62
CA ALA A 42 17.46 21.55 13.46
C ALA A 42 16.89 20.52 12.50
N TRP A 43 17.63 19.44 12.25
CA TRP A 43 17.06 18.26 11.60
C TRP A 43 15.97 17.78 12.55
N ALA A 44 14.72 17.78 12.10
CA ALA A 44 13.66 17.07 12.82
C ALA A 44 14.17 15.63 13.08
N ALA A 45 13.98 15.12 14.30
CA ALA A 45 14.37 13.75 14.61
C ALA A 45 13.68 12.80 13.63
N ASP A 46 14.42 11.82 13.09
CA ASP A 46 13.86 10.83 12.16
C ASP A 46 12.64 10.12 12.79
N LEU A 47 11.54 10.06 12.05
CA LEU A 47 10.31 9.36 12.40
C LEU A 47 10.48 7.85 12.18
N LEU A 48 9.92 7.04 13.09
CA LEU A 48 9.78 5.60 12.91
C LEU A 48 8.63 5.32 11.93
N LEU A 49 8.96 4.89 10.71
CA LEU A 49 8.04 4.70 9.58
C LEU A 49 7.41 3.30 9.54
N SER A 50 8.08 2.28 10.09
CA SER A 50 7.64 0.88 9.99
C SER A 50 6.65 0.46 11.07
N GLN A 51 6.51 1.19 12.17
CA GLN A 51 5.70 0.75 13.30
C GLN A 51 4.21 0.60 12.92
N GLY A 52 3.64 -0.56 13.23
CA GLY A 52 2.25 -0.93 12.93
C GLY A 52 1.95 -1.15 11.45
N ARG A 53 2.95 -1.08 10.57
CA ARG A 53 2.76 -1.24 9.12
C ARG A 53 2.57 -2.70 8.71
N PRO A 54 1.85 -2.99 7.61
CA PRO A 54 1.74 -4.35 7.09
C PRO A 54 3.13 -4.95 6.80
N ALA A 55 3.38 -6.16 7.31
CA ALA A 55 4.63 -6.88 7.10
C ALA A 55 4.37 -8.31 6.57
N THR A 56 5.22 -8.76 5.65
CA THR A 56 5.20 -10.13 5.11
C THR A 56 6.60 -10.72 5.16
N ALA A 57 6.69 -12.05 5.12
CA ALA A 57 7.96 -12.76 5.14
C ALA A 57 7.95 -13.94 4.17
N SER A 58 9.14 -14.42 3.79
CA SER A 58 9.30 -15.64 2.98
C SER A 58 8.74 -16.88 3.69
N SER A 59 8.80 -16.89 5.03
CA SER A 59 8.28 -17.97 5.86
C SER A 59 8.13 -17.51 7.31
N THR A 60 7.45 -18.33 8.11
CA THR A 60 7.42 -18.23 9.56
C THR A 60 7.74 -19.60 10.17
N GLU A 61 8.40 -19.62 11.33
CA GLU A 61 8.64 -20.86 12.11
C GLU A 61 7.30 -21.48 12.56
N SER A 62 6.37 -20.64 12.99
CA SER A 62 4.99 -21.00 13.30
C SER A 62 4.09 -19.75 13.30
N SER A 63 2.79 -19.93 13.52
CA SER A 63 1.84 -18.82 13.65
C SER A 63 2.11 -17.93 14.89
N ALA A 64 2.90 -18.40 15.86
CA ALA A 64 3.25 -17.62 17.04
C ALA A 64 4.34 -16.55 16.78
N PHE A 65 5.04 -16.63 15.65
CA PHE A 65 6.14 -15.72 15.30
C PHE A 65 5.93 -15.04 13.94
N PRO A 66 4.82 -14.31 13.75
CA PRO A 66 4.44 -13.71 12.47
C PRO A 66 5.37 -12.55 12.08
N ALA A 67 5.39 -12.20 10.79
CA ALA A 67 6.13 -11.04 10.27
C ALA A 67 5.75 -9.72 10.98
N ALA A 68 4.46 -9.55 11.31
CA ALA A 68 3.95 -8.35 11.98
C ALA A 68 4.54 -8.13 13.37
N ALA A 69 5.00 -9.20 14.03
CA ALA A 69 5.59 -9.13 15.37
C ALA A 69 7.01 -8.53 15.40
N ALA A 70 7.58 -8.19 14.25
CA ALA A 70 8.85 -7.46 14.17
C ALA A 70 8.64 -5.97 13.85
N VAL A 71 7.40 -5.48 13.83
CA VAL A 71 7.08 -4.08 13.54
C VAL A 71 5.96 -3.55 14.44
N ASP A 72 5.59 -4.25 15.51
CA ASP A 72 4.49 -3.90 16.41
C ASP A 72 4.92 -2.94 17.53
N GLY A 73 6.22 -2.79 17.77
CA GLY A 73 6.78 -1.97 18.84
C GLY A 73 6.81 -2.66 20.21
N ASP A 74 6.52 -3.97 20.26
CA ASP A 74 6.62 -4.78 21.47
C ASP A 74 7.94 -5.56 21.48
N PRO A 75 8.91 -5.22 22.36
CA PRO A 75 10.21 -5.91 22.40
C PRO A 75 10.12 -7.37 22.91
N GLY A 76 8.93 -7.84 23.30
CA GLY A 76 8.66 -9.21 23.72
C GLY A 76 8.11 -10.14 22.64
N THR A 77 7.77 -9.61 21.46
CA THR A 77 7.25 -10.38 20.31
C THR A 77 8.29 -10.38 19.17
N ARG A 78 8.28 -11.41 18.32
CA ARG A 78 9.29 -11.56 17.27
C ARG A 78 8.75 -12.23 16.02
N TRP A 79 9.32 -11.87 14.88
CA TRP A 79 9.31 -12.72 13.70
C TRP A 79 10.38 -13.80 13.82
N SER A 80 10.07 -15.01 13.37
CA SER A 80 11.02 -16.12 13.22
C SER A 80 10.78 -16.82 11.90
N SER A 81 11.83 -17.09 11.12
CA SER A 81 11.72 -17.78 9.83
C SER A 81 11.75 -19.30 9.94
N ALA A 82 11.44 -20.00 8.84
CA ALA A 82 11.86 -21.38 8.65
C ALA A 82 13.40 -21.52 8.69
N PHE A 83 13.88 -22.73 8.98
CA PHE A 83 15.29 -22.98 9.30
C PHE A 83 16.11 -23.24 8.03
N ALA A 84 16.07 -22.29 7.10
CA ALA A 84 16.71 -22.37 5.80
C ALA A 84 17.22 -20.98 5.38
N ASP A 85 18.19 -20.95 4.48
CA ASP A 85 18.73 -19.73 3.88
C ASP A 85 18.46 -19.71 2.37
N PRO A 86 18.16 -18.56 1.74
CA PRO A 86 17.91 -17.25 2.37
C PRO A 86 16.46 -17.12 2.89
N GLN A 87 16.23 -16.16 3.77
CA GLN A 87 14.87 -15.72 4.17
C GLN A 87 14.77 -14.21 4.10
N TRP A 88 13.55 -13.69 3.99
CA TRP A 88 13.31 -12.27 4.03
C TRP A 88 12.11 -11.92 4.88
N LEU A 89 12.17 -10.72 5.46
CA LEU A 89 11.08 -10.01 6.12
C LEU A 89 10.98 -8.63 5.46
N GLN A 90 9.78 -8.24 5.04
CA GLN A 90 9.51 -6.93 4.44
C GLN A 90 8.40 -6.20 5.16
N VAL A 91 8.46 -4.87 5.12
CA VAL A 91 7.42 -3.96 5.60
C VAL A 91 6.96 -3.06 4.45
N ASP A 92 5.65 -2.84 4.33
CA ASP A 92 5.03 -1.87 3.42
C ASP A 92 4.79 -0.54 4.17
N LEU A 93 5.57 0.49 3.84
CA LEU A 93 5.45 1.81 4.45
C LEU A 93 4.19 2.59 3.98
N GLY A 94 3.40 2.03 3.06
CA GLY A 94 2.18 2.60 2.49
C GLY A 94 2.40 3.58 1.33
N SER A 95 3.59 4.18 1.24
CA SER A 95 4.02 5.01 0.11
C SER A 95 5.54 5.04 0.03
N VAL A 96 6.11 5.55 -1.07
CA VAL A 96 7.56 5.75 -1.14
C VAL A 96 7.99 6.71 -0.02
N GLN A 97 8.97 6.33 0.77
CA GLN A 97 9.56 7.15 1.83
C GLN A 97 11.06 7.30 1.60
N GLN A 98 11.62 8.44 2.01
CA GLN A 98 13.06 8.58 2.21
C GLN A 98 13.47 7.79 3.46
N ILE A 99 14.53 7.00 3.36
CA ILE A 99 15.03 6.13 4.43
C ILE A 99 16.44 6.55 4.76
N THR A 100 16.64 6.92 6.01
CA THR A 100 17.91 7.43 6.56
C THR A 100 18.58 6.44 7.49
N ARG A 101 17.79 5.55 8.11
CA ARG A 101 18.29 4.61 9.11
C ARG A 101 17.41 3.38 9.22
N VAL A 102 18.04 2.23 9.47
CA VAL A 102 17.36 0.98 9.83
C VAL A 102 17.86 0.51 11.19
N GLY A 103 16.94 0.31 12.12
CA GLY A 103 17.15 -0.39 13.37
C GLY A 103 16.83 -1.88 13.23
N LEU A 104 17.70 -2.74 13.73
CA LEU A 104 17.46 -4.18 13.82
C LEU A 104 17.68 -4.62 15.26
N ARG A 105 16.70 -5.29 15.86
CA ARG A 105 16.85 -5.93 17.17
C ARG A 105 16.77 -7.43 16.97
N TRP A 106 17.92 -8.05 16.85
CA TRP A 106 18.01 -9.49 16.65
C TRP A 106 17.74 -10.26 17.94
N GLU A 107 17.14 -11.43 17.78
CA GLU A 107 17.21 -12.51 18.77
C GLU A 107 18.60 -13.20 18.71
N ALA A 108 18.91 -14.13 19.61
CA ALA A 108 20.13 -14.94 19.53
C ALA A 108 20.29 -15.67 18.17
N ALA A 109 19.19 -16.03 17.51
CA ALA A 109 19.17 -16.60 16.16
C ALA A 109 19.20 -15.51 15.06
N TYR A 110 20.31 -14.78 14.98
CA TYR A 110 20.51 -13.68 14.03
C TYR A 110 21.08 -14.12 12.67
N ALA A 111 21.09 -13.20 11.70
CA ALA A 111 21.78 -13.37 10.41
C ALA A 111 23.21 -12.83 10.47
N THR A 112 24.22 -13.63 10.11
CA THR A 112 25.61 -13.14 9.92
C THR A 112 25.75 -12.41 8.59
N ALA A 113 25.05 -12.87 7.55
CA ALA A 113 25.00 -12.21 6.25
C ALA A 113 23.57 -11.78 5.90
N TYR A 114 23.41 -10.52 5.49
CA TYR A 114 22.14 -9.99 5.02
C TYR A 114 22.32 -8.74 4.15
N GLN A 115 21.25 -8.40 3.43
CA GLN A 115 21.09 -7.16 2.69
C GLN A 115 19.84 -6.42 3.19
N LEU A 116 19.92 -5.09 3.28
CA LEU A 116 18.73 -4.25 3.38
C LEU A 116 18.42 -3.72 1.99
N GLN A 117 17.17 -3.84 1.58
CA GLN A 117 16.75 -3.50 0.23
C GLN A 117 15.46 -2.68 0.25
N THR A 118 15.33 -1.80 -0.73
CA THR A 118 14.13 -1.01 -0.96
C THR A 118 13.48 -1.36 -2.28
N SER A 119 12.17 -1.15 -2.37
CA SER A 119 11.39 -1.34 -3.60
C SER A 119 10.20 -0.39 -3.64
N THR A 120 9.76 -0.02 -4.84
CA THR A 120 8.50 0.69 -5.07
C THR A 120 7.34 -0.25 -5.37
N ASN A 121 7.61 -1.51 -5.72
CA ASN A 121 6.62 -2.46 -6.27
C ASN A 121 6.69 -3.88 -5.66
N ALA A 122 7.54 -4.09 -4.65
CA ALA A 122 7.80 -5.37 -3.98
C ALA A 122 8.37 -6.50 -4.88
N SER A 123 8.69 -6.24 -6.14
CA SER A 123 9.25 -7.24 -7.07
C SER A 123 10.67 -6.91 -7.53
N SER A 124 10.96 -5.63 -7.76
CA SER A 124 12.29 -5.12 -8.13
C SER A 124 12.94 -4.45 -6.93
N TRP A 125 14.12 -4.91 -6.54
CA TRP A 125 14.76 -4.53 -5.28
C TRP A 125 16.11 -3.87 -5.51
N THR A 126 16.37 -2.77 -4.82
CA THR A 126 17.66 -2.09 -4.78
C THR A 126 18.30 -2.29 -3.42
N THR A 127 19.53 -2.78 -3.38
CA THR A 127 20.27 -2.95 -2.13
C THR A 127 20.83 -1.61 -1.65
N ILE A 128 20.49 -1.24 -0.43
CA ILE A 128 20.92 0.01 0.23
C ILE A 128 21.93 -0.24 1.36
N TYR A 129 22.10 -1.50 1.78
CA TYR A 129 23.12 -1.94 2.73
C TYR A 129 23.37 -3.45 2.57
N SER A 130 24.59 -3.89 2.82
CA SER A 130 24.94 -5.32 2.85
C SER A 130 26.04 -5.60 3.87
N THR A 131 25.98 -6.78 4.50
CA THR A 131 27.04 -7.28 5.37
C THR A 131 27.11 -8.81 5.30
N THR A 132 28.28 -9.37 5.60
CA THR A 132 28.53 -10.82 5.73
C THR A 132 29.07 -11.23 7.10
N THR A 133 29.24 -10.26 8.00
CA THR A 133 29.91 -10.44 9.30
C THR A 133 29.16 -9.74 10.44
N ALA A 134 27.83 -9.67 10.35
CA ALA A 134 27.02 -9.10 11.42
C ALA A 134 27.18 -9.90 12.72
N ALA A 135 27.18 -9.21 13.86
CA ALA A 135 27.34 -9.81 15.20
C ALA A 135 26.01 -10.05 15.93
N GLY A 136 24.86 -9.81 15.28
CA GLY A 136 23.54 -9.84 15.92
C GLY A 136 23.28 -8.65 16.84
N GLY A 137 22.48 -8.85 17.88
CA GLY A 137 22.14 -7.84 18.89
C GLY A 137 21.27 -6.70 18.38
N THR A 138 21.33 -5.55 19.06
CA THR A 138 20.69 -4.30 18.57
C THR A 138 21.65 -3.56 17.65
N GLN A 139 21.19 -3.21 16.46
CA GLN A 139 21.94 -2.53 15.43
C GLN A 139 21.19 -1.27 15.01
N SER A 140 21.95 -0.22 14.72
CA SER A 140 21.44 1.03 14.16
C SER A 140 22.30 1.38 12.96
N LEU A 141 21.74 1.20 11.77
CA LEU A 141 22.45 1.20 10.51
C LEU A 141 22.07 2.46 9.74
N PRO A 142 23.00 3.42 9.55
CA PRO A 142 22.76 4.53 8.65
C PRO A 142 22.67 3.99 7.22
N VAL A 143 21.63 4.38 6.51
CA VAL A 143 21.40 3.98 5.12
C VAL A 143 20.94 5.18 4.31
N THR A 144 20.98 5.07 3.00
CA THR A 144 20.41 6.08 2.12
C THR A 144 19.67 5.38 0.99
N GLY A 145 18.39 5.68 0.87
CA GLY A 145 17.57 5.15 -0.19
C GLY A 145 16.13 5.62 -0.08
N SER A 146 15.34 5.27 -1.09
CA SER A 146 13.90 5.49 -1.06
C SER A 146 13.18 4.23 -1.49
N GLY A 147 11.99 4.02 -0.94
CA GLY A 147 11.14 2.90 -1.31
C GLY A 147 9.83 2.91 -0.52
N ARG A 148 8.82 2.24 -1.06
CA ARG A 148 7.60 1.93 -0.33
C ARG A 148 7.76 0.69 0.52
N TYR A 149 8.43 -0.32 -0.05
CA TYR A 149 8.75 -1.54 0.64
C TYR A 149 10.20 -1.49 1.08
N VAL A 150 10.46 -1.94 2.30
CA VAL A 150 11.80 -2.16 2.81
C VAL A 150 11.87 -3.59 3.31
N ARG A 151 12.91 -4.32 2.92
CA ARG A 151 13.12 -5.69 3.39
C ARG A 151 14.52 -5.91 3.89
N ILE A 152 14.64 -6.82 4.84
CA ILE A 152 15.88 -7.53 5.11
C ILE A 152 15.85 -8.85 4.31
N LEU A 153 16.89 -9.07 3.51
CA LEU A 153 17.18 -10.35 2.85
C LEU A 153 18.34 -10.99 3.59
N ALA A 154 18.04 -11.89 4.50
CA ALA A 154 19.01 -12.62 5.29
C ALA A 154 19.50 -13.85 4.52
N THR A 155 20.82 -13.95 4.32
CA THR A 155 21.45 -14.91 3.40
C THR A 155 22.32 -15.94 4.09
N ALA A 156 22.67 -15.75 5.37
CA ALA A 156 23.34 -16.76 6.18
C ALA A 156 22.98 -16.62 7.66
N ARG A 157 22.58 -17.74 8.29
CA ARG A 157 22.26 -17.83 9.73
C ARG A 157 23.51 -17.93 10.59
N ALA A 158 23.45 -17.33 11.78
CA ALA A 158 24.48 -17.46 12.82
C ALA A 158 24.38 -18.77 13.61
N THR A 159 23.20 -19.41 13.60
CA THR A 159 22.90 -20.61 14.39
C THR A 159 22.16 -21.64 13.53
N GLN A 160 21.84 -22.80 14.09
CA GLN A 160 21.02 -23.82 13.41
C GLN A 160 19.53 -23.44 13.28
N TYR A 161 19.07 -22.45 14.05
CA TYR A 161 17.68 -21.98 14.05
C TYR A 161 17.41 -21.01 12.88
N GLY A 162 16.14 -20.62 12.67
CA GLY A 162 15.75 -19.61 11.68
C GLY A 162 16.24 -18.20 12.03
N HIS A 163 16.16 -17.26 11.10
CA HIS A 163 16.42 -15.85 11.38
C HIS A 163 15.30 -15.28 12.24
N SER A 164 15.67 -14.53 13.28
CA SER A 164 14.71 -14.01 14.24
C SER A 164 14.98 -12.56 14.64
N LEU A 165 13.94 -11.72 14.52
CA LEU A 165 13.97 -10.29 14.83
C LEU A 165 12.86 -9.96 15.83
N TRP A 166 13.24 -9.33 16.94
CA TRP A 166 12.31 -8.65 17.85
C TRP A 166 11.76 -7.39 17.17
N GLU A 167 12.60 -6.60 16.50
CA GLU A 167 12.16 -5.37 15.82
C GLU A 167 12.94 -5.11 14.52
N PHE A 168 12.21 -4.64 13.52
CA PHE A 168 12.67 -4.15 12.23
C PHE A 168 12.16 -2.71 12.03
N GLU A 169 13.00 -1.77 12.43
CA GLU A 169 12.64 -0.37 12.55
C GLU A 169 13.17 0.41 11.34
N VAL A 170 12.29 1.00 10.54
CA VAL A 170 12.69 1.83 9.39
C VAL A 170 12.45 3.29 9.75
N TYR A 171 13.48 4.12 9.62
CA TYR A 171 13.44 5.53 9.99
C TYR A 171 13.68 6.43 8.79
N GLY A 172 13.03 7.60 8.81
CA GLY A 172 13.20 8.65 7.81
C GLY A 172 12.63 9.98 8.30
N PRO A 173 12.81 11.08 7.55
CA PRO A 173 12.44 12.43 8.01
C PRO A 173 10.94 12.65 8.25
N GLY A 174 10.07 11.69 7.88
CA GLY A 174 8.63 11.75 8.14
C GLY A 174 7.98 13.02 7.59
N GLY A 175 7.82 13.12 6.26
CA GLY A 175 7.16 14.28 5.65
C GLY A 175 7.48 14.44 4.16
N THR A 176 6.41 14.47 3.36
CA THR A 176 6.35 14.33 1.89
C THR A 176 6.97 13.04 1.37
N PRO A 177 6.14 12.05 0.95
CA PRO A 177 6.61 11.01 0.05
C PRO A 177 7.44 11.68 -1.06
N PRO A 178 8.55 11.08 -1.57
CA PRO A 178 8.88 11.32 -2.96
C PRO A 178 7.56 11.15 -3.71
N GLN A 179 7.17 12.16 -4.49
CA GLN A 179 5.93 12.11 -5.27
C GLN A 179 5.89 10.73 -5.91
N ASP A 180 4.97 9.87 -5.47
CA ASP A 180 4.64 8.69 -6.25
C ASP A 180 4.13 9.31 -7.54
N ASP A 181 4.94 9.28 -8.60
CA ASP A 181 4.58 9.83 -9.90
C ASP A 181 3.21 9.28 -10.33
N PHE A 182 2.91 8.07 -9.89
CA PHE A 182 1.63 7.44 -10.05
C PHE A 182 0.46 8.06 -9.26
N TRP A 183 0.57 8.44 -8.00
CA TRP A 183 -0.58 9.05 -7.29
C TRP A 183 -0.56 10.59 -7.31
N GLY A 184 0.57 11.19 -7.68
CA GLY A 184 0.77 12.63 -7.69
C GLY A 184 0.76 13.22 -6.28
N SER A 185 0.66 14.54 -6.19
CA SER A 185 0.51 15.21 -4.90
C SER A 185 -0.89 15.00 -4.33
N THR A 186 -0.94 14.84 -3.01
CA THR A 186 -2.17 14.85 -2.20
C THR A 186 -2.34 16.14 -1.39
N SER A 187 -1.33 17.02 -1.37
CA SER A 187 -1.34 18.25 -0.58
C SER A 187 -2.30 19.32 -1.14
N ASP A 188 -2.70 19.16 -2.40
CA ASP A 188 -3.60 20.05 -3.15
C ASP A 188 -5.05 19.57 -3.13
N ILE A 189 -5.35 18.42 -2.51
CA ILE A 189 -6.71 17.89 -2.42
C ILE A 189 -7.52 18.80 -1.49
N PRO A 190 -8.62 19.41 -1.96
CA PRO A 190 -9.46 20.24 -1.11
C PRO A 190 -10.12 19.38 0.00
N PRO A 191 -10.40 19.96 1.18
CA PRO A 191 -11.19 19.27 2.19
C PRO A 191 -12.57 18.86 1.65
N ALA A 192 -13.00 17.64 1.91
CA ALA A 192 -14.36 17.19 1.61
C ALA A 192 -15.37 17.99 2.45
N ASN A 193 -16.42 18.51 1.82
CA ASN A 193 -17.56 19.10 2.56
C ASN A 193 -18.65 18.05 2.80
N ASN A 194 -18.69 17.01 1.97
CA ASN A 194 -19.55 15.85 2.14
C ASN A 194 -18.76 14.68 2.78
N ALA A 195 -18.86 13.48 2.21
CA ALA A 195 -18.29 12.28 2.81
C ALA A 195 -16.82 12.08 2.44
N VAL A 196 -16.46 12.20 1.15
CA VAL A 196 -15.09 11.98 0.67
C VAL A 196 -14.78 12.86 -0.53
N GLN A 197 -13.60 13.46 -0.56
CA GLN A 197 -13.13 14.20 -1.72
C GLN A 197 -12.52 13.22 -2.73
N VAL A 198 -13.17 13.03 -3.87
CA VAL A 198 -12.63 12.24 -4.97
C VAL A 198 -11.75 13.13 -5.83
N LYS A 199 -10.54 12.65 -6.19
CA LYS A 199 -9.66 13.24 -7.20
C LYS A 199 -9.44 12.22 -8.31
N ILE A 200 -9.72 12.61 -9.54
CA ILE A 200 -9.50 11.76 -10.71
C ILE A 200 -8.12 12.09 -11.29
N LEU A 201 -7.34 11.06 -11.59
CA LEU A 201 -5.98 11.18 -12.09
C LEU A 201 -5.87 10.56 -13.48
N ASN A 202 -5.35 11.33 -14.41
CA ASN A 202 -5.01 10.83 -15.74
C ASN A 202 -3.71 10.04 -15.70
N ARG A 203 -3.78 8.74 -15.94
CA ARG A 203 -2.64 7.82 -16.07
C ARG A 203 -2.65 7.12 -17.42
N THR A 204 -3.12 7.81 -18.45
CA THR A 204 -3.18 7.30 -19.83
C THR A 204 -1.83 7.35 -20.56
N ASN A 205 -0.72 7.56 -19.85
CA ASN A 205 0.63 7.62 -20.42
C ASN A 205 0.77 8.62 -21.58
N GLY A 206 0.07 9.75 -21.48
CA GLY A 206 0.06 10.80 -22.51
C GLY A 206 -0.81 10.46 -23.74
N LYS A 207 -1.53 9.32 -23.74
CA LYS A 207 -2.43 8.94 -24.83
C LYS A 207 -3.61 9.90 -24.96
N TYR A 208 -4.17 10.31 -23.83
CA TYR A 208 -5.29 11.24 -23.77
C TYR A 208 -4.92 12.42 -22.87
N PRO A 209 -5.15 13.68 -23.32
CA PRO A 209 -5.08 14.82 -22.41
C PRO A 209 -6.25 14.80 -21.42
N ASP A 210 -6.15 15.54 -20.32
CA ASP A 210 -7.21 15.62 -19.29
C ASP A 210 -8.58 16.05 -19.84
N SER A 211 -8.61 16.81 -20.93
CA SER A 211 -9.83 17.21 -21.63
C SER A 211 -10.52 16.07 -22.39
N GLN A 212 -9.90 14.89 -22.44
CA GLN A 212 -10.43 13.68 -23.09
C GLN A 212 -10.53 12.49 -22.14
N VAL A 213 -10.32 12.70 -20.84
CA VAL A 213 -10.59 11.70 -19.81
C VAL A 213 -11.82 12.15 -19.05
N TYR A 214 -12.94 11.46 -19.27
CA TYR A 214 -14.23 11.81 -18.72
C TYR A 214 -14.58 10.92 -17.53
N TRP A 215 -15.27 11.48 -16.56
CA TRP A 215 -15.97 10.75 -15.52
C TRP A 215 -17.46 11.10 -15.54
N SER A 216 -18.29 10.16 -15.11
CA SER A 216 -19.71 10.41 -14.87
C SER A 216 -20.22 9.76 -13.60
N PHE A 217 -21.08 10.49 -12.88
CA PHE A 217 -21.71 10.03 -11.64
C PHE A 217 -23.02 10.80 -11.43
N ASN A 218 -24.09 10.10 -11.06
CA ASN A 218 -25.42 10.71 -10.79
C ASN A 218 -25.90 11.70 -11.86
N GLY A 219 -25.70 11.38 -13.14
CA GLY A 219 -26.11 12.20 -14.27
C GLY A 219 -25.18 13.38 -14.59
N GLN A 220 -24.15 13.63 -13.78
CA GLN A 220 -23.08 14.57 -14.11
C GLN A 220 -22.04 13.91 -15.01
N VAL A 221 -21.48 14.68 -15.94
CA VAL A 221 -20.45 14.25 -16.88
C VAL A 221 -19.45 15.39 -17.03
N HIS A 222 -18.18 15.13 -16.71
CA HIS A 222 -17.12 16.12 -16.83
C HIS A 222 -15.81 15.46 -17.28
N SER A 223 -14.98 16.21 -18.00
CA SER A 223 -13.58 15.84 -18.19
C SER A 223 -12.73 16.20 -16.95
N ILE A 224 -11.56 15.58 -16.81
CA ILE A 224 -10.60 15.96 -15.75
C ILE A 224 -10.19 17.44 -15.88
N ALA A 225 -10.05 17.95 -17.12
CA ALA A 225 -9.67 19.34 -17.36
C ALA A 225 -10.74 20.34 -16.88
N GLU A 226 -12.02 19.98 -16.97
CA GLU A 226 -13.13 20.80 -16.48
C GLU A 226 -13.30 20.67 -14.97
N GLN A 227 -13.25 19.45 -14.45
CA GLN A 227 -13.52 19.18 -13.05
C GLN A 227 -12.73 17.93 -12.58
N PRO A 228 -11.52 18.11 -12.02
CA PRO A 228 -10.69 17.00 -11.56
C PRO A 228 -11.09 16.44 -10.19
N TYR A 229 -12.05 17.09 -9.52
CA TYR A 229 -12.49 16.81 -8.17
C TYR A 229 -14.00 16.60 -8.09
N LEU A 230 -14.44 15.63 -7.29
CA LEU A 230 -15.84 15.43 -6.92
C LEU A 230 -15.97 15.31 -5.41
N ASP A 231 -16.64 16.28 -4.78
CA ASP A 231 -17.01 16.20 -3.36
C ASP A 231 -18.20 15.23 -3.22
N MET A 232 -17.90 13.97 -2.94
CA MET A 232 -18.84 12.86 -3.10
C MET A 232 -19.92 12.90 -2.00
N PRO A 233 -21.20 13.04 -2.36
CA PRO A 233 -22.29 12.93 -1.40
C PRO A 233 -22.48 11.49 -0.94
N ALA A 234 -23.14 11.32 0.20
CA ALA A 234 -23.62 10.02 0.63
C ALA A 234 -24.52 9.41 -0.46
N ASN A 235 -24.35 8.12 -0.74
CA ASN A 235 -25.07 7.40 -1.78
C ASN A 235 -25.13 5.91 -1.45
N SER A 236 -26.02 5.21 -2.15
CA SER A 236 -26.19 3.76 -2.06
C SER A 236 -26.09 3.16 -3.46
N ALA A 237 -25.30 2.09 -3.61
CA ALA A 237 -25.05 1.42 -4.89
C ALA A 237 -24.60 2.37 -6.02
N GLY A 238 -23.71 3.31 -5.70
CA GLY A 238 -23.14 4.25 -6.64
C GLY A 238 -22.20 3.57 -7.64
N ARG A 239 -22.24 4.03 -8.89
CA ARG A 239 -21.27 3.71 -9.94
C ARG A 239 -20.73 4.99 -10.54
N MET A 240 -19.40 5.14 -10.52
CA MET A 240 -18.73 6.21 -11.24
C MET A 240 -18.05 5.62 -12.46
N TYR A 241 -18.47 6.07 -13.64
CA TYR A 241 -17.94 5.59 -14.92
C TYR A 241 -16.83 6.51 -15.40
N PHE A 242 -15.89 5.94 -16.16
CA PHE A 242 -14.78 6.64 -16.79
C PHE A 242 -14.75 6.32 -18.27
N HIS A 243 -14.58 7.32 -19.11
CA HIS A 243 -14.57 7.18 -20.58
C HIS A 243 -13.37 7.92 -21.17
N LEU A 244 -12.77 7.37 -22.24
CA LEU A 244 -11.62 7.98 -22.91
C LEU A 244 -11.95 8.43 -24.34
N GLY A 245 -11.50 9.63 -24.69
CA GLY A 245 -11.72 10.28 -25.99
C GLY A 245 -13.00 11.12 -26.02
N THR A 246 -14.15 10.51 -25.72
CA THR A 246 -15.45 11.19 -25.65
C THR A 246 -16.27 10.66 -24.46
N PRO A 247 -17.28 11.41 -23.97
CA PRO A 247 -18.12 10.96 -22.84
C PRO A 247 -18.88 9.65 -23.09
N ASP A 248 -19.22 9.34 -24.33
CA ASP A 248 -19.99 8.14 -24.72
C ASP A 248 -19.11 7.08 -25.40
N SER A 249 -17.78 7.17 -25.22
CA SER A 249 -16.83 6.27 -25.85
C SER A 249 -17.03 4.81 -25.43
N PRO A 250 -16.89 3.83 -26.35
CA PRO A 250 -16.93 2.41 -25.97
C PRO A 250 -15.70 1.99 -25.12
N TYR A 251 -14.68 2.84 -25.01
CA TYR A 251 -13.58 2.67 -24.07
C TYR A 251 -13.97 3.25 -22.71
N TYR A 252 -14.62 2.41 -21.90
CA TYR A 252 -15.11 2.81 -20.60
C TYR A 252 -14.91 1.72 -19.55
N ASP A 253 -14.90 2.13 -18.29
CA ASP A 253 -14.96 1.25 -17.13
C ASP A 253 -15.57 1.98 -15.94
N PHE A 254 -15.73 1.31 -14.80
CA PHE A 254 -16.33 1.94 -13.62
C PHE A 254 -15.77 1.41 -12.30
N ILE A 255 -15.93 2.21 -11.25
CA ILE A 255 -15.82 1.78 -9.86
C ILE A 255 -17.21 1.74 -9.23
N GLU A 256 -17.37 0.86 -8.25
CA GLU A 256 -18.61 0.72 -7.47
C GLU A 256 -18.36 1.14 -6.03
N PHE A 257 -19.35 1.77 -5.42
CA PHE A 257 -19.25 2.16 -4.02
C PHE A 257 -20.61 2.37 -3.36
N THR A 258 -20.60 2.32 -2.03
CA THR A 258 -21.63 2.86 -1.15
C THR A 258 -20.93 3.78 -0.16
N VAL A 259 -21.29 5.05 -0.20
CA VAL A 259 -20.72 6.08 0.67
C VAL A 259 -21.76 6.46 1.71
N GLY A 260 -21.52 6.05 2.96
CA GLY A 260 -22.34 6.47 4.09
C GLY A 260 -21.87 7.81 4.66
N ASN A 261 -22.54 8.29 5.72
CA ASN A 261 -22.20 9.56 6.36
C ASN A 261 -20.76 9.62 6.92
N ASN A 262 -20.16 8.46 7.24
CA ASN A 262 -18.80 8.39 7.77
C ASN A 262 -18.06 7.09 7.40
N VAL A 263 -18.45 6.45 6.30
CA VAL A 263 -17.84 5.20 5.84
C VAL A 263 -17.79 5.18 4.33
N PHE A 264 -16.65 4.79 3.79
CA PHE A 264 -16.52 4.45 2.38
C PHE A 264 -16.52 2.93 2.25
N ASN A 265 -17.31 2.40 1.33
CA ASN A 265 -17.26 1.01 0.88
C ASN A 265 -17.14 1.05 -0.63
N GLY A 266 -16.12 0.46 -1.24
CA GLY A 266 -16.01 0.48 -2.70
C GLY A 266 -14.89 -0.36 -3.26
N ASN A 267 -14.93 -0.54 -4.57
CA ASN A 267 -14.03 -1.42 -5.30
C ASN A 267 -13.90 -1.02 -6.77
N THR A 268 -12.76 -1.37 -7.37
CA THR A 268 -12.71 -1.64 -8.82
C THR A 268 -13.39 -2.98 -9.11
N THR A 269 -13.83 -3.25 -10.34
CA THR A 269 -14.45 -4.55 -10.68
C THR A 269 -14.15 -5.04 -12.08
N ARG A 270 -13.93 -6.34 -12.22
CA ARG A 270 -13.79 -7.06 -13.51
C ARG A 270 -14.84 -8.17 -13.62
N VAL A 271 -15.85 -8.16 -12.74
CA VAL A 271 -16.95 -9.14 -12.74
C VAL A 271 -17.65 -9.23 -14.08
N ASP A 272 -17.86 -8.08 -14.74
CA ASP A 272 -18.51 -8.03 -16.06
C ASP A 272 -17.48 -8.07 -17.19
N ALA A 273 -16.44 -7.24 -17.09
CA ALA A 273 -15.41 -7.06 -18.11
C ALA A 273 -14.31 -6.11 -17.66
N PHE A 274 -13.12 -6.24 -18.22
CA PHE A 274 -12.07 -5.22 -18.21
C PHE A 274 -12.24 -4.27 -19.41
N GLY A 275 -12.44 -2.99 -19.13
CA GLY A 275 -12.57 -1.94 -20.14
C GLY A 275 -11.39 -0.96 -20.12
N LEU A 276 -11.06 -0.37 -18.98
CA LEU A 276 -9.95 0.57 -18.78
C LEU A 276 -9.14 0.12 -17.57
N LYS A 277 -7.88 0.50 -17.49
CA LYS A 277 -7.07 0.27 -16.28
C LYS A 277 -7.55 1.22 -15.19
N LEU A 278 -7.98 0.67 -14.06
CA LEU A 278 -8.45 1.44 -12.91
C LEU A 278 -7.71 1.00 -11.66
N ALA A 279 -7.29 1.99 -10.87
CA ALA A 279 -6.84 1.80 -9.50
C ALA A 279 -7.43 2.89 -8.63
N VAL A 280 -7.63 2.58 -7.36
CA VAL A 280 -8.09 3.55 -6.37
C VAL A 280 -7.18 3.53 -5.14
N ARG A 281 -7.06 4.68 -4.47
CA ARG A 281 -6.37 4.82 -3.18
C ARG A 281 -7.27 5.60 -2.23
N LEU A 282 -7.69 4.96 -1.15
CA LEU A 282 -8.47 5.56 -0.08
C LEU A 282 -7.54 5.99 1.04
N HIS A 283 -7.68 7.24 1.48
CA HIS A 283 -7.09 7.73 2.72
C HIS A 283 -8.15 8.30 3.64
N THR A 284 -7.97 8.07 4.93
CA THR A 284 -8.91 8.44 5.98
C THR A 284 -8.22 9.30 7.04
N LYS A 285 -9.03 9.96 7.87
CA LYS A 285 -8.53 10.91 8.89
C LYS A 285 -7.73 10.24 10.02
N ASP A 286 -7.87 8.93 10.18
CA ASP A 286 -7.11 8.10 11.13
C ASP A 286 -5.86 7.45 10.48
N ASN A 287 -5.43 7.96 9.32
CA ASN A 287 -4.24 7.53 8.57
C ASN A 287 -4.31 6.12 7.99
N TYR A 288 -5.50 5.52 7.88
CA TYR A 288 -5.68 4.36 7.01
C TYR A 288 -5.48 4.81 5.55
N ASP A 289 -4.63 4.09 4.83
CA ASP A 289 -4.18 4.43 3.48
C ASP A 289 -3.97 3.14 2.68
N VAL A 290 -4.91 2.81 1.80
CA VAL A 290 -4.92 1.54 1.05
C VAL A 290 -5.23 1.79 -0.42
N GLU A 291 -4.52 1.06 -1.28
CA GLU A 291 -4.73 1.05 -2.72
C GLU A 291 -5.08 -0.34 -3.26
N VAL A 292 -5.92 -0.37 -4.27
CA VAL A 292 -6.38 -1.58 -4.99
C VAL A 292 -6.61 -1.27 -6.47
N GLY A 293 -6.75 -2.32 -7.28
CA GLY A 293 -6.92 -2.23 -8.75
C GLY A 293 -5.67 -2.72 -9.50
N GLU A 294 -5.55 -2.36 -10.77
CA GLU A 294 -4.40 -2.79 -11.59
C GLU A 294 -3.06 -2.26 -11.03
N ASN A 295 -2.02 -3.10 -11.09
CA ASN A 295 -0.69 -2.76 -10.57
C ASN A 295 0.06 -1.77 -11.48
N ARG A 296 1.15 -1.19 -10.93
CA ARG A 296 1.98 -0.21 -11.65
C ARG A 296 2.54 -0.74 -12.98
N GLN A 297 2.91 -2.02 -13.05
CA GLN A 297 3.38 -2.63 -14.29
C GLN A 297 2.30 -2.61 -15.38
N THR A 298 1.06 -2.94 -15.01
CA THR A 298 -0.08 -2.89 -15.93
C THR A 298 -0.39 -1.44 -16.34
N PHE A 299 -0.25 -0.47 -15.44
CA PHE A 299 -0.39 0.95 -15.78
C PHE A 299 0.75 1.50 -16.66
N ALA A 300 1.95 0.92 -16.62
CA ALA A 300 3.10 1.42 -17.38
C ALA A 300 3.09 0.98 -18.86
N GLU A 301 2.40 -0.10 -19.20
CA GLU A 301 2.26 -0.57 -20.59
C GLU A 301 1.06 0.09 -21.29
N ASP A 302 0.98 0.02 -22.63
CA ASP A 302 -0.24 0.36 -23.37
C ASP A 302 -1.31 -0.73 -23.17
N ARG A 303 -2.58 -0.35 -23.21
CA ARG A 303 -3.74 -1.25 -23.05
C ARG A 303 -3.71 -2.45 -23.99
N ALA A 304 -3.24 -2.26 -25.22
CA ALA A 304 -3.09 -3.36 -26.18
C ALA A 304 -2.10 -4.42 -25.70
N ALA A 305 -1.04 -4.02 -24.99
CA ALA A 305 -0.11 -4.97 -24.36
C ALA A 305 -0.81 -5.77 -23.25
N THR A 306 -1.68 -5.15 -22.46
CA THR A 306 -2.49 -5.86 -21.46
C THR A 306 -3.41 -6.92 -22.10
N PHE A 307 -4.06 -6.58 -23.22
CA PHE A 307 -4.87 -7.52 -24.01
C PHE A 307 -4.05 -8.70 -24.54
N GLN A 308 -2.83 -8.42 -25.00
CA GLN A 308 -1.92 -9.46 -25.49
C GLN A 308 -1.46 -10.37 -24.35
N ARG A 309 -1.03 -9.81 -23.21
CA ARG A 309 -0.65 -10.59 -22.02
C ARG A 309 -1.78 -11.46 -21.52
N PHE A 310 -3.02 -10.95 -21.52
CA PHE A 310 -4.19 -11.78 -21.22
C PHE A 310 -4.29 -12.97 -22.17
N THR A 311 -4.24 -12.71 -23.48
CA THR A 311 -4.35 -13.75 -24.52
C THR A 311 -3.23 -14.80 -24.44
N ASP A 312 -2.04 -14.40 -24.01
CA ASP A 312 -0.88 -15.28 -23.84
C ASP A 312 -0.95 -16.09 -22.55
N ALA A 313 -1.48 -15.52 -21.47
CA ALA A 313 -1.50 -16.13 -20.15
C ALA A 313 -2.63 -17.15 -19.96
N VAL A 314 -3.78 -16.97 -20.62
CA VAL A 314 -4.96 -17.81 -20.38
C VAL A 314 -5.02 -19.04 -21.31
N PRO A 315 -5.67 -20.15 -20.87
CA PRO A 315 -5.94 -21.30 -21.72
C PRO A 315 -6.76 -20.96 -22.97
N ALA A 316 -6.77 -21.88 -23.94
CA ALA A 316 -7.38 -21.67 -25.26
C ALA A 316 -8.84 -21.23 -25.19
N GLU A 317 -9.60 -21.78 -24.26
CA GLU A 317 -11.03 -21.54 -24.01
C GLU A 317 -11.32 -20.06 -23.70
N PHE A 318 -10.38 -19.36 -23.05
CA PHE A 318 -10.55 -17.98 -22.59
C PHE A 318 -10.05 -16.95 -23.61
N LYS A 319 -9.32 -17.37 -24.65
CA LYS A 319 -8.76 -16.42 -25.65
C LYS A 319 -9.83 -15.72 -26.50
N VAL A 320 -11.05 -16.24 -26.52
CA VAL A 320 -12.20 -15.61 -27.19
C VAL A 320 -12.65 -14.31 -26.48
N LEU A 321 -12.37 -14.19 -25.18
CA LEU A 321 -12.86 -13.09 -24.35
C LEU A 321 -12.30 -11.72 -24.75
N THR A 322 -11.14 -11.68 -25.40
CA THR A 322 -10.55 -10.44 -25.95
C THR A 322 -11.14 -10.04 -27.31
N ARG A 323 -11.90 -10.93 -27.95
CA ARG A 323 -12.37 -10.79 -29.33
C ARG A 323 -13.86 -10.45 -29.39
N THR A 324 -14.68 -11.05 -28.53
CA THR A 324 -16.15 -10.91 -28.55
C THR A 324 -16.61 -9.45 -28.48
N GLN A 325 -15.92 -8.62 -27.69
CA GLN A 325 -16.13 -7.17 -27.64
C GLN A 325 -14.83 -6.39 -27.93
N GLY A 326 -13.89 -7.04 -28.62
CA GLY A 326 -12.63 -6.42 -29.01
C GLY A 326 -12.86 -5.31 -30.05
N PRO A 327 -12.07 -4.22 -30.02
CA PRO A 327 -10.97 -3.93 -29.10
C PRO A 327 -11.41 -3.30 -27.76
N TYR A 328 -12.71 -3.15 -27.52
CA TYR A 328 -13.24 -2.29 -26.45
C TYR A 328 -13.19 -2.92 -25.06
N ARG A 329 -13.38 -4.24 -24.93
CA ARG A 329 -13.39 -4.92 -23.62
C ARG A 329 -12.85 -6.34 -23.69
N ILE A 330 -12.29 -6.81 -22.57
CA ILE A 330 -12.13 -8.25 -22.30
C ILE A 330 -13.30 -8.66 -21.42
N ILE A 331 -14.22 -9.47 -21.93
CA ILE A 331 -15.45 -9.80 -21.20
C ILE A 331 -15.26 -10.95 -20.23
N ALA A 332 -16.02 -10.95 -19.13
CA ALA A 332 -16.01 -12.05 -18.19
C ALA A 332 -16.57 -13.33 -18.84
N PRO A 333 -16.05 -14.51 -18.50
CA PRO A 333 -16.43 -15.76 -19.16
C PRO A 333 -17.93 -16.07 -19.08
N GLY A 334 -18.58 -15.79 -17.95
CA GLY A 334 -20.02 -16.01 -17.78
C GLY A 334 -20.90 -15.19 -18.73
N SER A 335 -20.36 -14.12 -19.31
CA SER A 335 -21.04 -13.26 -20.29
C SER A 335 -20.73 -13.61 -21.74
N ASP A 336 -19.73 -14.46 -22.00
CA ASP A 336 -19.36 -14.87 -23.35
C ASP A 336 -20.24 -16.03 -23.84
N PRO A 337 -20.76 -15.99 -25.08
CA PRO A 337 -21.57 -17.07 -25.64
C PRO A 337 -20.91 -18.45 -25.63
N SER A 338 -19.57 -18.53 -25.69
CA SER A 338 -18.85 -19.80 -25.70
C SER A 338 -19.00 -20.59 -24.40
N PHE A 339 -19.16 -19.93 -23.24
CA PHE A 339 -19.31 -20.60 -21.94
C PHE A 339 -20.78 -20.75 -21.50
N ARG A 340 -21.72 -20.24 -22.31
CA ARG A 340 -23.17 -20.37 -22.08
C ARG A 340 -23.73 -21.62 -22.77
N ALA A 341 -24.97 -21.97 -22.46
CA ALA A 341 -25.64 -23.13 -23.04
C ALA A 341 -25.55 -23.14 -24.58
N GLY A 342 -25.09 -24.26 -25.15
CA GLY A 342 -24.86 -24.42 -26.60
C GLY A 342 -23.51 -23.90 -27.10
N GLY A 343 -22.74 -23.20 -26.27
CA GLY A 343 -21.38 -22.74 -26.59
C GLY A 343 -20.34 -23.87 -26.53
N ALA A 344 -19.20 -23.66 -27.19
CA ALA A 344 -18.12 -24.65 -27.28
C ALA A 344 -17.53 -25.04 -25.90
N ASN A 345 -17.59 -24.13 -24.93
CA ASN A 345 -17.06 -24.28 -23.58
C ASN A 345 -18.18 -24.41 -22.53
N ALA A 346 -19.43 -24.67 -22.93
CA ALA A 346 -20.59 -24.73 -22.04
C ALA A 346 -20.45 -25.74 -20.88
N ASN A 347 -19.61 -26.77 -21.07
CA ASN A 347 -19.37 -27.83 -20.09
C ASN A 347 -18.01 -27.72 -19.38
N TYR A 348 -17.30 -26.59 -19.50
CA TYR A 348 -15.94 -26.41 -18.97
C TYR A 348 -15.80 -26.79 -17.48
N PHE A 349 -16.79 -26.47 -16.65
CA PHE A 349 -16.78 -26.83 -15.23
C PHE A 349 -17.58 -28.08 -14.87
N THR A 350 -18.39 -28.63 -15.78
CA THR A 350 -19.44 -29.61 -15.45
C THR A 350 -18.93 -30.81 -14.67
N SER A 351 -17.89 -31.49 -15.15
CA SER A 351 -17.36 -32.67 -14.46
C SER A 351 -16.74 -32.35 -13.11
N TYR A 352 -16.06 -31.20 -12.99
CA TYR A 352 -15.44 -30.76 -11.74
C TYR A 352 -16.50 -30.39 -10.69
N ALA A 353 -17.52 -29.62 -11.06
CA ALA A 353 -18.62 -29.28 -10.17
C ALA A 353 -19.38 -30.55 -9.69
N GLN A 354 -19.64 -31.49 -10.60
CA GLN A 354 -20.29 -32.75 -10.26
C GLN A 354 -19.46 -33.61 -9.28
N SER A 355 -18.12 -33.55 -9.35
CA SER A 355 -17.24 -34.28 -8.43
C SER A 355 -17.39 -33.85 -6.96
N VAL A 356 -17.90 -32.64 -6.73
CA VAL A 356 -18.18 -32.09 -5.38
C VAL A 356 -19.69 -31.96 -5.11
N GLY A 357 -20.52 -32.66 -5.88
CA GLY A 357 -21.97 -32.70 -5.69
C GLY A 357 -22.72 -31.45 -6.16
N VAL A 358 -22.08 -30.57 -6.94
CA VAL A 358 -22.71 -29.36 -7.49
C VAL A 358 -23.18 -29.61 -8.91
N ASN A 359 -24.46 -29.34 -9.18
CA ASN A 359 -25.02 -29.33 -10.52
C ASN A 359 -25.39 -27.89 -10.92
N ALA A 360 -24.46 -27.21 -11.59
CA ALA A 360 -24.62 -25.84 -12.08
C ALA A 360 -24.06 -25.72 -13.49
N ALA A 361 -24.63 -24.83 -14.30
CA ALA A 361 -24.08 -24.53 -15.62
C ALA A 361 -22.73 -23.82 -15.46
N THR A 362 -21.82 -24.01 -16.42
CA THR A 362 -20.51 -23.35 -16.42
C THR A 362 -20.63 -21.82 -16.30
N SER A 363 -21.58 -21.21 -17.01
CA SER A 363 -21.85 -19.77 -16.92
C SER A 363 -22.30 -19.33 -15.53
N ASP A 364 -23.07 -20.17 -14.82
CA ASP A 364 -23.55 -19.87 -13.47
C ASP A 364 -22.43 -20.02 -12.44
N ILE A 365 -21.47 -20.91 -12.69
CA ILE A 365 -20.25 -21.01 -11.87
C ILE A 365 -19.41 -19.75 -12.03
N PHE A 366 -19.14 -19.30 -13.26
CA PHE A 366 -18.40 -18.04 -13.48
C PHE A 366 -19.11 -16.83 -12.87
N GLY A 367 -20.43 -16.75 -12.99
CA GLY A 367 -21.24 -15.63 -12.53
C GLY A 367 -21.83 -15.79 -11.14
N CYS A 368 -21.47 -16.84 -10.38
CA CYS A 368 -22.07 -17.18 -9.10
C CYS A 368 -23.60 -17.04 -9.05
N ALA A 369 -24.26 -17.51 -10.11
CA ALA A 369 -25.67 -17.29 -10.35
C ALA A 369 -26.51 -18.55 -10.04
N ALA A 370 -27.83 -18.43 -10.23
CA ALA A 370 -28.78 -19.51 -10.05
C ALA A 370 -28.62 -20.22 -8.68
N SER A 371 -28.35 -21.53 -8.67
CA SER A 371 -28.16 -22.30 -7.42
C SER A 371 -26.98 -21.83 -6.57
N LEU A 372 -26.04 -21.07 -7.13
CA LEU A 372 -24.86 -20.56 -6.44
C LEU A 372 -25.03 -19.15 -5.85
N ALA A 373 -26.11 -18.44 -6.15
CA ALA A 373 -26.34 -17.05 -5.70
C ALA A 373 -26.53 -16.88 -4.18
N GLY A 374 -26.69 -17.99 -3.43
CA GLY A 374 -26.73 -17.99 -1.97
C GLY A 374 -25.57 -18.75 -1.33
N HIS A 375 -24.57 -19.16 -2.12
CA HIS A 375 -23.51 -20.07 -1.71
C HIS A 375 -22.13 -19.50 -2.07
N PRO A 376 -21.71 -18.38 -1.44
CA PRO A 376 -20.49 -17.68 -1.81
C PRO A 376 -19.23 -18.55 -1.73
N ASP A 377 -19.06 -19.29 -0.64
CA ASP A 377 -17.91 -20.16 -0.44
C ASP A 377 -17.82 -21.26 -1.51
N VAL A 378 -18.96 -21.86 -1.87
CA VAL A 378 -19.02 -22.91 -2.91
C VAL A 378 -18.68 -22.32 -4.27
N CYS A 379 -19.24 -21.16 -4.63
CA CYS A 379 -18.92 -20.53 -5.91
C CYS A 379 -17.44 -20.14 -6.01
N ALA A 380 -16.90 -19.52 -4.96
CA ALA A 380 -15.50 -19.12 -4.90
C ALA A 380 -14.57 -20.34 -5.01
N ALA A 381 -14.88 -21.41 -4.30
CA ALA A 381 -14.10 -22.65 -4.33
C ALA A 381 -14.14 -23.34 -5.71
N LEU A 382 -15.26 -23.25 -6.44
CA LEU A 382 -15.35 -23.75 -7.81
C LEU A 382 -14.51 -22.91 -8.77
N ASN A 383 -14.66 -21.58 -8.74
CA ASN A 383 -13.89 -20.66 -9.60
C ASN A 383 -12.37 -20.79 -9.39
N ARG A 384 -11.94 -20.99 -8.14
CA ARG A 384 -10.53 -21.09 -7.73
C ARG A 384 -9.94 -22.50 -7.85
N HIS A 385 -10.75 -23.49 -8.24
CA HIS A 385 -10.37 -24.91 -8.27
C HIS A 385 -9.87 -25.44 -6.92
N VAL A 386 -10.60 -25.14 -5.84
CA VAL A 386 -10.29 -25.64 -4.48
C VAL A 386 -11.46 -26.38 -3.82
N ALA A 387 -12.62 -26.50 -4.49
CA ALA A 387 -13.81 -27.18 -3.96
C ALA A 387 -13.58 -28.63 -3.51
N THR A 388 -12.57 -29.33 -4.05
CA THR A 388 -12.18 -30.69 -3.62
C THR A 388 -11.24 -30.70 -2.41
N LEU A 389 -10.69 -29.55 -2.03
CA LEU A 389 -9.78 -29.41 -0.89
C LEU A 389 -10.57 -29.22 0.42
N PRO A 390 -9.96 -29.51 1.59
CA PRO A 390 -10.54 -29.18 2.88
C PRO A 390 -10.83 -27.67 3.00
N ALA A 391 -11.89 -27.30 3.73
CA ALA A 391 -12.31 -25.90 3.87
C ALA A 391 -11.19 -24.95 4.34
N SER A 392 -10.28 -25.41 5.20
CA SER A 392 -9.12 -24.63 5.65
C SER A 392 -8.14 -24.26 4.52
N GLN A 393 -8.07 -25.08 3.48
CA GLN A 393 -7.26 -24.82 2.29
C GLN A 393 -8.00 -24.02 1.22
N GLN A 394 -9.35 -24.02 1.25
CA GLN A 394 -10.16 -23.21 0.33
C GLN A 394 -10.02 -21.71 0.58
N ALA A 395 -9.60 -21.30 1.78
CA ALA A 395 -9.31 -19.92 2.12
C ALA A 395 -7.84 -19.51 1.88
N ASP A 396 -6.96 -20.44 1.48
CA ASP A 396 -5.53 -20.18 1.26
C ASP A 396 -5.27 -19.77 -0.20
N PRO A 397 -4.91 -18.51 -0.49
CA PRO A 397 -4.65 -18.05 -1.86
C PRO A 397 -3.51 -18.79 -2.55
N ALA A 398 -2.60 -19.39 -1.78
CA ALA A 398 -1.53 -20.20 -2.34
C ALA A 398 -2.06 -21.49 -3.00
N GLN A 399 -3.32 -21.89 -2.81
CA GLN A 399 -3.93 -23.05 -3.47
C GLN A 399 -4.68 -22.71 -4.76
N TYR A 400 -4.96 -21.44 -5.03
CA TYR A 400 -5.89 -21.06 -6.08
C TYR A 400 -5.32 -21.28 -7.48
N TYR A 401 -6.19 -21.73 -8.38
CA TYR A 401 -5.94 -21.85 -9.81
C TYR A 401 -4.74 -22.77 -10.18
N LYS A 402 -4.40 -23.73 -9.31
CA LYS A 402 -3.31 -24.68 -9.52
C LYS A 402 -3.60 -25.77 -10.56
N ALA A 403 -4.86 -25.99 -10.90
CA ALA A 403 -5.29 -26.97 -11.88
C ALA A 403 -6.55 -26.50 -12.62
N ALA A 404 -6.78 -27.09 -13.79
CA ALA A 404 -7.98 -26.86 -14.59
C ALA A 404 -9.06 -27.91 -14.24
N PRO A 405 -10.36 -27.58 -14.39
CA PRO A 405 -10.88 -26.28 -14.81
C PRO A 405 -10.84 -25.25 -13.68
N ALA A 406 -10.42 -24.02 -13.99
CA ALA A 406 -10.47 -22.87 -13.09
C ALA A 406 -10.83 -21.59 -13.85
N ASN A 407 -11.18 -20.52 -13.13
CA ASN A 407 -11.44 -19.20 -13.71
C ASN A 407 -10.12 -18.46 -13.98
N TYR A 408 -9.47 -18.81 -15.10
CA TYR A 408 -8.20 -18.19 -15.50
C TYR A 408 -8.34 -16.72 -15.92
N TYR A 409 -9.55 -16.25 -16.22
CA TYR A 409 -9.84 -14.83 -16.36
C TYR A 409 -9.66 -14.09 -15.02
N ALA A 410 -10.26 -14.58 -13.94
CA ALA A 410 -10.09 -13.99 -12.61
C ALA A 410 -8.63 -14.07 -12.14
N LYS A 411 -7.98 -15.24 -12.33
CA LYS A 411 -6.55 -15.41 -12.02
C LYS A 411 -5.68 -14.34 -12.67
N PHE A 412 -5.92 -14.02 -13.95
CA PHE A 412 -5.15 -12.99 -14.65
C PHE A 412 -5.27 -11.64 -13.95
N TRP A 413 -6.46 -11.25 -13.49
CA TRP A 413 -6.64 -9.98 -12.79
C TRP A 413 -5.94 -9.96 -11.43
N HIS A 414 -5.99 -11.05 -10.64
CA HIS A 414 -5.21 -11.15 -9.41
C HIS A 414 -3.70 -11.04 -9.67
N ASP A 415 -3.16 -11.74 -10.66
CA ASP A 415 -1.73 -11.69 -10.98
C ASP A 415 -1.25 -10.29 -11.41
N ASN A 416 -2.18 -9.44 -11.84
CA ASN A 416 -1.92 -8.09 -12.35
C ASN A 416 -2.50 -6.97 -11.48
N ALA A 417 -2.95 -7.30 -10.28
CA ALA A 417 -3.50 -6.34 -9.32
C ALA A 417 -2.51 -5.99 -8.21
N ILE A 418 -2.71 -4.80 -7.63
CA ILE A 418 -2.04 -4.37 -6.40
C ILE A 418 -2.36 -5.38 -5.30
N ASN A 419 -1.33 -5.86 -4.60
CA ASN A 419 -1.45 -6.88 -3.55
C ASN A 419 -2.16 -8.17 -3.96
N ARG A 420 -2.28 -8.42 -5.27
CA ARG A 420 -3.08 -9.53 -5.85
C ARG A 420 -4.57 -9.51 -5.49
N LEU A 421 -5.12 -8.35 -5.16
CA LEU A 421 -6.53 -8.19 -4.82
C LEU A 421 -7.33 -7.69 -6.01
N ALA A 422 -8.28 -8.49 -6.51
CA ALA A 422 -9.07 -8.18 -7.69
C ALA A 422 -10.48 -8.73 -7.56
N TYR A 423 -11.47 -7.98 -8.03
CA TYR A 423 -12.85 -8.47 -8.15
C TYR A 423 -13.05 -9.13 -9.52
N GLY A 424 -12.56 -10.37 -9.68
CA GLY A 424 -12.59 -11.11 -10.96
C GLY A 424 -13.87 -11.89 -11.22
N PHE A 425 -14.65 -12.19 -10.18
CA PHE A 425 -15.99 -12.82 -10.24
C PHE A 425 -16.82 -12.41 -9.00
N PRO A 426 -18.16 -12.60 -8.97
CA PRO A 426 -19.04 -11.97 -7.96
C PRO A 426 -18.77 -12.30 -6.48
N TYR A 427 -18.10 -13.40 -6.16
CA TYR A 427 -17.74 -13.78 -4.79
C TYR A 427 -16.23 -13.86 -4.58
N ASP A 428 -15.47 -12.99 -5.26
CA ASP A 428 -14.02 -12.90 -5.05
C ASP A 428 -13.66 -12.31 -3.68
N ASP A 429 -14.61 -11.69 -2.99
CA ASP A 429 -14.47 -11.18 -1.63
C ASP A 429 -14.36 -12.28 -0.57
N VAL A 430 -14.75 -13.52 -0.89
CA VAL A 430 -14.47 -14.69 -0.05
C VAL A 430 -12.98 -14.81 0.21
N ALA A 431 -12.61 -14.96 1.48
CA ALA A 431 -11.23 -14.92 1.96
C ALA A 431 -10.49 -13.60 1.66
N SER A 432 -11.22 -12.49 1.53
CA SER A 432 -10.69 -11.13 1.36
C SER A 432 -9.79 -10.97 0.13
N GLN A 433 -10.16 -11.57 -1.02
CA GLN A 433 -9.35 -11.50 -2.24
C GLN A 433 -9.82 -10.47 -3.26
N SER A 434 -10.97 -9.84 -3.03
CA SER A 434 -11.46 -8.79 -3.91
C SER A 434 -10.70 -7.48 -3.73
N SER A 435 -10.83 -6.58 -4.69
CA SER A 435 -10.37 -5.19 -4.61
C SER A 435 -11.29 -4.30 -3.76
N PHE A 436 -11.96 -4.86 -2.76
CA PHE A 436 -12.88 -4.14 -1.88
C PHE A 436 -12.15 -3.43 -0.75
N ILE A 437 -12.49 -2.16 -0.55
CA ILE A 437 -12.01 -1.32 0.54
C ILE A 437 -13.23 -0.87 1.35
N SER A 438 -13.16 -1.06 2.67
CA SER A 438 -14.12 -0.48 3.61
C SER A 438 -13.38 0.15 4.79
N HIS A 439 -13.60 1.45 5.01
CA HIS A 439 -13.06 2.14 6.16
C HIS A 439 -13.90 3.34 6.58
N SER A 440 -13.90 3.64 7.87
CA SER A 440 -14.55 4.83 8.43
C SER A 440 -13.69 6.08 8.23
N ASN A 441 -14.29 7.26 8.48
CA ASN A 441 -13.61 8.56 8.44
C ASN A 441 -12.90 8.87 7.11
N PRO A 442 -13.50 8.60 5.94
CA PRO A 442 -12.84 8.86 4.67
C PRO A 442 -12.49 10.35 4.54
N GLN A 443 -11.31 10.63 3.98
CA GLN A 443 -10.84 11.99 3.73
C GLN A 443 -10.82 12.25 2.23
N TRP A 444 -10.09 11.42 1.49
CA TRP A 444 -10.01 11.50 0.04
C TRP A 444 -9.91 10.12 -0.61
N LEU A 445 -10.36 10.06 -1.85
CA LEU A 445 -10.24 8.91 -2.74
C LEU A 445 -9.56 9.36 -4.02
N LEU A 446 -8.41 8.78 -4.34
CA LEU A 446 -7.79 8.95 -5.65
C LEU A 446 -8.33 7.87 -6.58
N VAL A 447 -8.65 8.22 -7.83
CA VAL A 447 -9.00 7.26 -8.88
C VAL A 447 -8.08 7.47 -10.08
N ALA A 448 -7.23 6.50 -10.38
CA ALA A 448 -6.35 6.53 -11.53
C ALA A 448 -7.02 5.87 -12.74
N VAL A 449 -7.10 6.62 -13.85
CA VAL A 449 -7.64 6.15 -15.13
C VAL A 449 -6.50 5.95 -16.11
N GLY A 450 -6.24 4.70 -16.49
CA GLY A 450 -5.07 4.32 -17.28
C GLY A 450 -5.38 3.91 -18.72
N TRP A 451 -4.33 3.95 -19.53
CA TRP A 451 -4.31 3.43 -20.90
C TRP A 451 -3.08 2.56 -21.10
#